data_AF-A0A0J9FKP6-F1
#
_entry.id   AF-A0A0J9FKP6-F1
#
_cell.length_a   1.000
_cell.length_b   1.000
_cell.length_c   1.000
_cell.angle_alpha   90.00
_cell.angle_beta   90.00
_cell.angle_gamma   90.00
#
_symmetry.space_group_name_H-M   'P 1'
#
loop_
_entity.id
_entity.type
_entity.pdbx_description
1 polymer ?
#
loop_
_entity_poly.entity_id
_entity_poly.type
_entity_poly.pdbx_seq_one_letter_code
_entity_poly.pdbx_strand_id
1 'polypeptide(L)'
;MMTRKTTILVAVHALIGGTTTKDEEKFKVRAGSELTDDVIKRLGLDAKAIDRLKEIGAIVEQSAIAAEPGEDVATLEAQLLTERKRADDAEAKVKELEAQLAAKKTAA
;
A
#
# COMPACT_ATOMS: atom_id res chain seq x y z
N MET A 1 -4.50 25.21 -12.35
CA MET A 1 -4.04 23.84 -12.67
C MET A 1 -3.15 23.41 -11.51
N MET A 2 -3.68 22.67 -10.53
CA MET A 2 -2.86 22.15 -9.42
C MET A 2 -2.07 20.96 -9.95
N THR A 3 -0.76 21.12 -10.08
CA THR A 3 0.15 20.01 -10.39
C THR A 3 0.06 19.00 -9.24
N ARG A 4 -0.43 17.79 -9.55
CA ARG A 4 -0.45 16.69 -8.58
C ARG A 4 0.99 16.46 -8.14
N LYS A 5 1.27 16.69 -6.85
CA LYS A 5 2.60 16.47 -6.29
C LYS A 5 2.76 14.97 -6.11
N THR A 6 3.58 14.35 -6.95
CA THR A 6 3.97 12.95 -6.79
C THR A 6 5.04 12.88 -5.72
N THR A 7 4.76 12.16 -4.64
CA THR A 7 5.71 11.91 -3.56
C THR A 7 6.38 10.56 -3.80
N ILE A 8 7.70 10.50 -3.73
CA ILE A 8 8.45 9.26 -3.88
C ILE A 8 8.77 8.74 -2.48
N LEU A 9 8.38 7.50 -2.17
CA LEU A 9 8.70 6.86 -0.89
C LEU A 9 9.71 5.71 -1.06
N VAL A 10 10.52 5.49 -0.04
CA VAL A 10 11.40 4.32 0.05
C VAL A 10 10.60 3.07 0.43
N ALA A 11 10.65 2.03 -0.39
CA ALA A 11 9.93 0.78 -0.14
C ALA A 11 10.80 -0.32 0.49
N VAL A 12 12.12 -0.24 0.30
CA VAL A 12 13.09 -1.18 0.92
C VAL A 12 13.44 -0.79 2.36
N HIS A 13 13.91 -1.78 3.13
CA HIS A 13 14.23 -1.62 4.55
C HIS A 13 15.12 -0.39 4.84
N ALA A 14 16.11 -0.15 3.99
CA ALA A 14 16.83 1.12 3.92
C ALA A 14 17.46 1.35 2.53
N LEU A 15 17.44 2.60 2.05
CA LEU A 15 18.32 3.06 0.98
C LEU A 15 19.58 3.64 1.59
N ILE A 16 20.72 3.23 1.05
CA ILE A 16 22.04 3.64 1.52
C ILE A 16 22.76 4.27 0.34
N GLY A 17 23.17 5.52 0.47
CA GLY A 17 23.83 6.30 -0.57
C GLY A 17 24.72 7.38 0.04
N GLY A 18 25.31 8.22 -0.79
CA GLY A 18 26.23 9.26 -0.34
C GLY A 18 27.11 9.79 -1.47
N THR A 19 27.12 11.12 -1.63
CA THR A 19 28.01 11.81 -2.60
C THR A 19 29.36 12.17 -2.00
N THR A 20 29.50 12.14 -0.67
CA THR A 20 30.77 12.37 0.01
C THR A 20 31.50 11.03 0.20
N THR A 21 32.45 10.76 -0.69
CA THR A 21 33.44 9.67 -0.55
C THR A 21 34.35 9.80 0.68
N LYS A 22 34.05 10.73 1.60
CA LYS A 22 34.87 11.09 2.77
C LYS A 22 34.17 10.86 4.12
N ASP A 23 32.90 10.49 4.15
CA ASP A 23 32.20 10.10 5.39
C ASP A 23 32.06 8.58 5.44
N GLU A 24 32.64 7.95 6.46
CA GLU A 24 32.49 6.51 6.70
C GLU A 24 31.04 6.12 7.06
N GLU A 25 30.21 7.09 7.43
CA GLU A 25 28.78 6.92 7.65
C GLU A 25 27.98 7.25 6.38
N LYS A 26 27.81 6.26 5.51
CA LYS A 26 26.90 6.36 4.36
C LYS A 26 25.53 6.87 4.83
N PHE A 27 24.96 7.83 4.10
CA PHE A 27 23.64 8.38 4.41
C PHE A 27 22.57 7.30 4.18
N LYS A 28 21.82 6.97 5.24
CA LYS A 28 20.78 5.93 5.24
C LYS A 28 19.40 6.55 5.37
N VAL A 29 18.50 6.17 4.48
CA VAL A 29 17.09 6.54 4.49
C VAL A 29 16.26 5.30 4.74
N ARG A 30 15.35 5.35 5.71
CA ARG A 30 14.54 4.19 6.12
C ARG A 30 13.34 4.00 5.20
N ALA A 31 12.79 2.79 5.19
CA ALA A 31 11.49 2.51 4.57
C ALA A 31 10.42 3.54 5.00
N GLY A 32 9.55 3.92 4.07
CA GLY A 32 8.46 4.88 4.26
C GLY A 32 8.89 6.35 4.28
N SER A 33 10.18 6.65 4.19
CA SER A 33 10.67 8.04 4.14
C SER A 33 10.46 8.63 2.74
N GLU A 34 10.11 9.92 2.68
CA GLU A 34 9.98 10.66 1.42
C GLU A 34 11.36 11.02 0.86
N LEU A 35 11.58 10.67 -0.42
CA LEU A 35 12.73 11.09 -1.20
C LEU A 35 12.49 12.49 -1.75
N THR A 36 12.72 13.50 -0.91
CA THR A 36 12.77 14.90 -1.33
C THR A 36 14.01 15.18 -2.17
N ASP A 37 14.02 16.29 -2.90
CA ASP A 37 15.19 16.72 -3.70
C ASP A 37 16.48 16.80 -2.87
N ASP A 38 16.38 17.17 -1.58
CA ASP A 38 17.53 17.21 -0.67
C ASP A 38 18.05 15.80 -0.36
N VAL A 39 17.13 14.87 -0.04
CA VAL A 39 17.45 13.48 0.26
C VAL A 39 18.05 12.78 -0.96
N ILE A 40 17.51 13.04 -2.15
CA ILE A 40 18.02 12.54 -3.44
C ILE A 40 19.46 13.00 -3.67
N LYS A 41 19.72 14.30 -3.49
CA LYS A 41 21.07 14.88 -3.61
C LYS A 41 22.05 14.29 -2.61
N ARG A 42 21.63 14.11 -1.35
CA ARG A 42 22.46 13.52 -0.29
C ARG A 42 22.78 12.05 -0.54
N LEU A 43 21.82 11.28 -1.06
CA LEU A 43 22.03 9.89 -1.48
C LEU A 43 22.88 9.79 -2.76
N GLY A 44 23.00 10.86 -3.54
CA GLY A 44 23.72 10.86 -4.82
C GLY A 44 22.97 10.14 -5.93
N LEU A 45 21.64 10.18 -5.89
CA LEU A 45 20.81 9.55 -6.89
C LEU A 45 20.65 10.49 -8.09
N ASP A 46 21.05 10.03 -9.26
CA ASP A 46 20.73 10.67 -10.54
C ASP A 46 19.40 10.11 -11.10
N ALA A 47 18.91 10.71 -12.18
CA ALA A 47 17.64 10.28 -12.80
C ALA A 47 17.65 8.79 -13.18
N LYS A 48 18.78 8.27 -13.69
CA LYS A 48 18.92 6.86 -14.06
C LYS A 48 18.88 5.93 -12.86
N ALA A 49 19.51 6.31 -11.75
CA ALA A 49 19.46 5.57 -10.50
C ALA A 49 18.04 5.56 -9.93
N ILE A 50 17.34 6.69 -9.97
CA ILE A 50 15.93 6.79 -9.57
C ILE A 50 15.07 5.83 -10.40
N ASP A 51 15.21 5.82 -11.73
CA ASP A 51 14.41 4.94 -12.59
C ASP A 51 14.70 3.47 -12.31
N ARG A 52 15.98 3.09 -12.15
CA ARG A 52 16.34 1.73 -11.72
C ARG A 52 15.77 1.36 -10.36
N LEU A 53 15.78 2.29 -9.40
CA LEU A 53 15.21 2.06 -8.07
C LEU A 53 13.68 1.85 -8.14
N LYS A 54 12.99 2.51 -9.08
CA LYS A 54 11.56 2.25 -9.35
C LYS A 54 11.36 0.88 -9.97
N GLU A 55 12.15 0.52 -10.99
CA GLU A 55 12.06 -0.77 -11.68
C GLU A 55 12.22 -1.95 -10.72
N ILE A 56 13.16 -1.87 -9.78
CA ILE A 56 13.38 -2.93 -8.79
C ILE A 56 12.44 -2.84 -7.58
N GLY A 57 11.52 -1.87 -7.55
CA GLY A 57 10.58 -1.66 -6.45
C GLY A 57 11.23 -1.16 -5.16
N ALA A 58 12.42 -0.58 -5.21
CA ALA A 58 13.11 -0.01 -4.05
C ALA A 58 12.52 1.34 -3.62
N ILE A 59 11.90 2.05 -4.57
CA ILE A 59 11.14 3.28 -4.33
C ILE A 59 9.80 3.21 -5.05
N VAL A 60 8.78 3.85 -4.49
CA VAL A 60 7.43 3.87 -5.04
C VAL A 60 6.95 5.30 -5.20
N GLU A 61 6.34 5.60 -6.34
CA GLU A 61 5.66 6.87 -6.56
C GLU A 61 4.26 6.81 -5.95
N GLN A 62 4.10 7.45 -4.79
CA GLN A 62 2.78 7.81 -4.31
C GLN A 62 2.34 9.08 -5.03
N SER A 63 1.53 8.89 -6.07
CA SER A 63 0.66 9.98 -6.50
C SER A 63 -0.21 10.34 -5.31
N ALA A 64 -0.08 11.56 -4.79
CA ALA A 64 -1.09 12.12 -3.90
C ALA A 64 -2.38 12.24 -4.72
N ILE A 65 -3.16 11.15 -4.79
CA ILE A 65 -4.60 11.26 -4.90
C ILE A 65 -4.92 12.02 -3.62
N ALA A 66 -5.20 13.32 -3.75
CA ALA A 66 -5.79 14.05 -2.66
C ALA A 66 -7.08 13.30 -2.33
N ALA A 67 -7.02 12.42 -1.33
CA ALA A 67 -8.21 11.98 -0.64
C ALA A 67 -8.75 13.27 -0.05
N GLU A 68 -9.77 13.83 -0.68
CA GLU A 68 -10.53 14.90 -0.06
C GLU A 68 -10.91 14.41 1.35
N PRO A 69 -10.52 15.12 2.42
CA PRO A 69 -10.91 14.71 3.75
C PRO A 69 -12.40 15.02 3.89
N GLY A 70 -13.27 14.05 3.62
CA GLY A 70 -14.71 14.31 3.76
C GLY A 70 -15.68 13.17 3.49
N GLU A 71 -15.58 12.46 2.37
CA GLU A 71 -16.79 11.74 1.88
C GLU A 71 -16.66 10.22 1.71
N ASP A 72 -15.45 9.67 1.63
CA ASP A 72 -15.29 8.28 1.15
C ASP A 72 -15.01 7.22 2.23
N VAL A 73 -14.48 7.59 3.41
CA VAL A 73 -14.16 6.58 4.44
C VAL A 73 -15.42 6.00 5.08
N ALA A 74 -16.37 6.85 5.46
CA ALA A 74 -17.63 6.40 6.05
C ALA A 74 -18.47 5.58 5.06
N THR A 75 -18.42 5.94 3.77
CA THR A 75 -19.11 5.23 2.69
C THR A 75 -18.48 3.85 2.45
N LEU A 76 -17.16 3.76 2.44
CA LEU A 76 -16.43 2.49 2.32
C LEU A 76 -16.63 1.60 3.56
N GLU A 77 -16.67 2.16 4.77
CA GLU A 77 -16.98 1.42 6.00
C GLU A 77 -18.42 0.89 6.01
N ALA A 78 -19.39 1.67 5.54
CA ALA A 78 -20.78 1.24 5.41
C ALA A 78 -20.95 0.12 4.37
N GLN A 79 -20.22 0.20 3.24
CA GLN A 79 -20.18 -0.86 2.24
C GLN A 79 -19.55 -2.14 2.80
N LEU A 80 -18.44 -2.02 3.55
CA LEU A 80 -17.77 -3.15 4.19
C LEU A 80 -18.69 -3.86 5.20
N LEU A 81 -19.42 -3.10 6.02
CA LEU A 81 -20.42 -3.64 6.95
C LEU A 81 -21.55 -4.38 6.23
N THR A 82 -22.01 -3.83 5.12
CA THR A 82 -23.08 -4.44 4.31
C THR A 82 -22.63 -5.76 3.69
N GLU A 83 -21.42 -5.81 3.12
CA GLU A 83 -20.87 -7.03 2.53
C GLU A 83 -20.57 -8.09 3.59
N ARG A 84 -20.07 -7.70 4.78
CA ARG A 84 -19.91 -8.64 5.91
C ARG A 84 -21.22 -9.29 6.30
N LYS A 85 -22.30 -8.50 6.42
CA LYS A 85 -23.61 -9.04 6.76
C LYS A 85 -24.13 -10.02 5.70
N ARG A 86 -23.94 -9.72 4.40
CA ARG A 86 -24.31 -10.66 3.33
C ARG A 86 -23.48 -11.94 3.38
N ALA A 87 -22.20 -11.86 3.73
CA ALA A 87 -21.35 -13.03 3.89
C ALA A 87 -21.82 -13.90 5.06
N ASP A 88 -22.14 -13.30 6.21
CA ASP A 88 -22.67 -13.99 7.38
C ASP A 88 -24.03 -14.68 7.07
N ASP A 89 -24.93 -13.97 6.38
CA ASP A 89 -26.23 -14.51 5.97
C ASP A 89 -26.07 -15.68 4.96
N ALA A 90 -25.10 -15.57 4.04
CA ALA A 90 -24.78 -16.63 3.10
C ALA A 90 -24.20 -17.85 3.80
N GLU A 91 -23.30 -17.67 4.77
CA GLU A 91 -22.71 -18.76 5.56
C GLU A 91 -23.77 -19.48 6.40
N ALA A 92 -24.68 -18.73 7.02
CA ALA A 92 -25.81 -19.31 7.76
C ALA A 92 -26.70 -20.16 6.84
N LYS A 93 -26.98 -19.68 5.63
CA LYS A 93 -27.80 -20.40 4.65
C LYS A 93 -27.10 -21.65 4.11
N VAL A 94 -25.78 -21.62 3.93
CA VAL A 94 -24.99 -22.80 3.58
C VAL A 94 -25.07 -23.84 4.69
N LYS A 95 -24.88 -23.46 5.96
CA LYS A 95 -25.02 -24.39 7.10
C LYS A 95 -26.41 -24.98 7.20
N GLU A 96 -27.45 -24.20 6.95
CA GLU A 96 -28.84 -24.68 6.92
C GLU A 96 -29.06 -25.70 5.80
N LEU A 97 -28.57 -25.42 4.59
CA LEU A 97 -28.67 -26.32 3.44
C LEU A 97 -27.85 -27.61 3.67
N GLU A 98 -26.66 -27.52 4.25
CA GLU A 98 -25.85 -28.67 4.65
C GLU A 98 -26.56 -29.54 5.69
N ALA A 99 -27.20 -28.92 6.69
CA ALA A 99 -27.99 -29.64 7.69
C ALA A 99 -29.21 -30.33 7.07
N GLN A 100 -29.92 -29.67 6.14
CA GLN A 100 -31.04 -30.26 5.41
C GLN A 100 -30.59 -31.41 4.49
N LEU A 101 -29.43 -31.30 3.83
CA LEU A 101 -28.83 -32.36 3.04
C LEU A 101 -28.44 -33.57 3.90
N ALA A 102 -27.83 -33.34 5.06
CA ALA A 102 -27.49 -34.40 6.01
C ALA A 102 -28.75 -35.11 6.55
N ALA A 103 -29.81 -34.36 6.86
CA ALA A 103 -31.09 -34.91 7.30
C ALA A 103 -31.79 -35.71 6.20
N LYS A 104 -31.72 -35.27 4.93
CA LYS A 104 -32.27 -36.03 3.79
C LYS A 104 -31.47 -37.30 3.47
N LYS A 105 -30.15 -37.30 3.70
CA LYS A 105 -29.29 -38.46 3.48
C LYS A 105 -29.46 -39.56 4.54
N THR A 106 -29.97 -39.22 5.72
CA THR A 106 -30.27 -40.19 6.80
C THR A 106 -31.70 -40.75 6.74
N ALA A 107 -32.56 -40.20 5.87
CA ALA A 107 -33.93 -40.65 5.65
C ALA A 107 -34.12 -41.54 4.41
N ALA A 108 -33.02 -41.90 3.73
CA ALA A 108 -32.96 -42.84 2.60
C ALA A 108 -32.16 -44.09 3.00
#